data_AF-A0A140D8Z4-F1
#
_entry.id   AF-A0A140D8Z4-F1
#
_cell.length_a   1.000
_cell.length_b   1.000
_cell.length_c   1.000
_cell.angle_alpha   90.00
_cell.angle_beta   90.00
_cell.angle_gamma   90.00
#
_symmetry.space_group_name_H-M   'P 1'
#
loop_
_entity.id
_entity.type
_entity.pdbx_description
1 polymer ?
#
loop_
_entity_poly.entity_id
_entity_poly.type
_entity_poly.pdbx_seq_one_letter_code
_entity_poly.pdbx_strand_id
1 'polypeptide(L)'
;MLCVFRNGCHTGSTYPTDTPEARTHHASQGEICVWIQDCPALAIGDTLDNLSELITTDAARTVRAERDALLSASDWTQVADAPLTPEQIAAWATYRQALRDVPEQAGFPADVTWPEAP
;
A
#
# COMPACT_ATOMS: atom_id res chain seq x y z
N MET A 1 16.90 26.11 -1.59
CA MET A 1 17.75 24.90 -1.55
C MET A 1 19.01 25.26 -0.76
N LEU A 2 19.15 24.79 0.48
CA LEU A 2 20.24 25.23 1.35
C LEU A 2 20.97 24.01 1.93
N CYS A 3 22.24 23.84 1.55
CA CYS A 3 23.15 22.96 2.28
C CYS A 3 23.55 23.67 3.57
N VAL A 4 23.31 23.04 4.73
CA VAL A 4 23.87 23.49 5.99
C VAL A 4 24.93 22.50 6.42
N PHE A 5 26.20 22.88 6.24
CA PHE A 5 27.29 22.30 7.03
C PHE A 5 27.37 23.05 8.37
N ARG A 6 27.69 22.33 9.44
CA ARG A 6 27.88 22.89 10.78
C ARG A 6 28.95 23.99 10.69
N ASN A 7 28.53 25.23 10.93
CA ASN A 7 29.22 26.52 10.73
C ASN A 7 29.07 27.15 9.33
N GLY A 8 27.99 27.90 9.14
CA GLY A 8 27.92 28.95 8.13
C GLY A 8 27.15 28.60 6.86
N CYS A 9 26.23 29.49 6.51
CA CYS A 9 25.31 29.38 5.39
C CYS A 9 25.95 29.97 4.12
N HIS A 10 26.17 29.15 3.07
CA HIS A 10 26.51 29.66 1.73
C HIS A 10 25.31 29.56 0.81
N THR A 11 24.83 30.70 0.32
CA THR A 11 23.85 30.80 -0.76
C THR A 11 24.57 31.09 -2.08
N GLY A 12 24.36 30.21 -3.05
CA GLY A 12 24.91 30.26 -4.41
C GLY A 12 25.32 28.84 -4.81
N SER A 13 24.92 28.28 -5.93
CA SER A 13 24.77 28.87 -7.24
C SER A 13 23.87 27.97 -8.09
N THR A 14 23.30 28.53 -9.13
CA THR A 14 22.50 27.90 -10.19
C THR A 14 23.10 26.57 -10.67
N TYR A 15 22.24 25.55 -10.80
CA TYR A 15 22.59 24.29 -11.48
C TYR A 15 22.98 24.56 -12.94
N PRO A 16 24.12 24.04 -13.44
CA PRO A 16 24.29 23.85 -14.86
C PRO A 16 23.56 22.56 -15.26
N THR A 17 22.54 22.68 -16.11
CA THR A 17 22.06 21.58 -16.94
C THR A 17 23.16 21.16 -17.89
N ASP A 18 23.22 19.85 -18.17
CA ASP A 18 24.01 19.16 -19.20
C ASP A 18 25.46 18.77 -18.84
N THR A 19 25.64 17.49 -18.50
CA THR A 19 26.63 16.63 -19.18
C THR A 19 26.25 15.14 -19.05
N PRO A 20 26.44 14.32 -20.10
CA PRO A 20 25.86 12.98 -20.24
C PRO A 20 26.80 11.88 -19.72
N GLU A 21 27.29 12.00 -18.49
CA GLU A 21 28.16 11.00 -17.90
C GLU A 21 27.61 10.57 -16.55
N ALA A 22 26.77 9.53 -16.60
CA ALA A 22 26.65 8.57 -15.51
C ALA A 22 28.04 8.03 -15.16
N ARG A 23 28.82 8.78 -14.37
CA ARG A 23 29.96 8.25 -13.64
C ARG A 23 29.40 7.61 -12.39
N THR A 24 29.26 6.30 -12.48
CA THR A 24 29.09 5.36 -11.37
C THR A 24 30.08 5.71 -10.26
N HIS A 25 29.64 6.47 -9.26
CA HIS A 25 30.36 6.54 -7.99
C HIS A 25 30.03 5.25 -7.22
N HIS A 26 30.91 4.28 -7.40
CA HIS A 26 31.03 3.09 -6.56
C HIS A 26 31.41 3.59 -5.16
N ALA A 27 30.43 3.76 -4.26
CA ALA A 27 30.70 4.02 -2.85
C ALA A 27 31.29 2.75 -2.24
N SER A 28 32.62 2.69 -2.10
CA SER A 28 33.29 1.61 -1.40
C SER A 28 33.13 1.82 0.10
N GLN A 29 32.36 0.91 0.71
CA GLN A 29 32.21 0.65 2.14
C GLN A 29 31.44 1.70 2.95
N GLY A 30 30.11 1.52 2.97
CA GLY A 30 29.37 1.53 4.24
C GLY A 30 28.52 2.76 4.57
N GLU A 31 28.41 3.77 3.71
CA GLU A 31 27.59 4.95 3.99
C GLU A 31 26.51 5.14 2.92
N ILE A 32 25.27 4.81 3.30
CA ILE A 32 24.08 5.10 2.52
C ILE A 32 23.81 6.61 2.66
N CYS A 33 23.88 7.35 1.55
CA CYS A 33 23.25 8.67 1.47
C CYS A 33 21.73 8.48 1.51
N VAL A 34 21.13 8.50 2.70
CA VAL A 34 19.68 8.52 2.81
C VAL A 34 19.23 9.94 2.46
N TRP A 35 18.46 10.04 1.38
CA TRP A 35 17.61 11.19 1.13
C TRP A 35 16.56 11.24 2.25
N ILE A 36 16.87 11.88 3.37
CA ILE A 36 15.84 12.28 4.33
C ILE A 36 15.27 13.59 3.82
N GLN A 37 14.45 13.50 2.77
CA GLN A 37 13.50 14.56 2.47
C GLN A 37 12.26 14.25 3.31
N ASP A 38 12.09 15.08 4.35
CA ASP A 38 10.92 15.24 5.21
C ASP A 38 10.79 14.30 6.42
N CYS A 39 11.60 14.54 7.46
CA CYS A 39 11.19 14.24 8.84
C CYS A 39 10.60 15.52 9.46
N PRO A 40 9.26 15.68 9.58
CA PRO A 40 8.75 16.64 10.53
C PRO A 40 9.02 16.09 11.94
N ALA A 41 9.42 16.97 12.85
CA ALA A 41 9.68 16.63 14.24
C ALA A 41 8.50 15.85 14.85
N LEU A 42 8.73 14.63 15.34
CA LEU A 42 7.77 13.91 16.17
C LEU A 42 7.49 14.71 17.45
N ALA A 43 6.47 15.56 17.40
CA ALA A 43 5.89 16.19 18.56
C ALA A 43 4.92 15.19 19.20
N ILE A 44 5.20 14.80 20.44
CA ILE A 44 4.41 13.88 21.27
C ILE A 44 2.94 14.29 21.54
N GLY A 45 2.46 15.39 20.94
CA GLY A 45 1.04 15.79 20.91
C GLY A 45 0.30 15.47 19.59
N ASP A 46 1.00 15.02 18.55
CA ASP A 46 0.49 14.66 17.21
C ASP A 46 -0.03 13.20 17.14
N THR A 47 -0.07 12.53 18.29
CA THR A 47 -0.33 11.09 18.40
C THR A 47 -1.81 10.75 18.48
N LEU A 48 -2.68 11.68 18.86
CA LEU A 48 -4.12 11.40 18.99
C LEU A 48 -4.85 11.40 17.63
N ASP A 49 -4.44 12.25 16.70
CA ASP A 49 -5.00 12.26 15.33
C ASP A 49 -4.49 11.07 14.50
N ASN A 50 -3.25 10.62 14.75
CA ASN A 50 -2.64 9.44 14.12
C ASN A 50 -3.22 8.10 14.63
N LEU A 51 -3.73 8.04 15.86
CA LEU A 51 -4.38 6.83 16.39
C LEU A 51 -5.60 6.43 15.55
N SER A 52 -6.37 7.41 15.03
CA SER A 52 -7.50 7.12 14.14
C SER A 52 -7.05 6.44 12.84
N GLU A 53 -5.97 6.93 12.23
CA GLU A 53 -5.43 6.40 10.97
C GLU A 53 -4.86 4.99 11.15
N LEU A 54 -4.17 4.73 12.26
CA LEU A 54 -3.65 3.40 12.59
C LEU A 54 -4.79 2.38 12.80
N ILE A 55 -5.85 2.76 13.52
CA ILE A 55 -7.01 1.90 13.78
C ILE A 55 -7.76 1.58 12.47
N THR A 56 -8.00 2.59 11.63
CA THR A 56 -8.66 2.36 10.33
C THR A 56 -7.81 1.52 9.39
N THR A 57 -6.48 1.67 9.45
CA THR A 57 -5.55 0.88 8.65
C THR A 57 -5.55 -0.59 9.09
N ASP A 58 -5.64 -0.85 10.40
CA ASP A 58 -5.72 -2.20 10.96
C ASP A 58 -7.04 -2.89 10.61
N ALA A 59 -8.16 -2.17 10.75
CA ALA A 59 -9.48 -2.65 10.33
C ALA A 59 -9.52 -2.97 8.82
N ALA A 60 -9.01 -2.05 7.98
CA ALA A 60 -8.92 -2.27 6.53
C ALA A 60 -8.05 -3.48 6.16
N ARG A 61 -6.96 -3.71 6.91
CA ARG A 61 -6.11 -4.88 6.72
C ARG A 61 -6.86 -6.16 7.07
N THR A 62 -7.60 -6.18 8.18
CA THR A 62 -8.39 -7.32 8.62
C THR A 62 -9.46 -7.68 7.59
N VAL A 63 -10.24 -6.71 7.10
CA VAL A 63 -11.26 -6.95 6.07
C VAL A 63 -10.62 -7.46 4.76
N ARG A 64 -9.50 -6.89 4.32
CA ARG A 64 -8.79 -7.40 3.13
C ARG A 64 -8.27 -8.83 3.32
N ALA A 65 -7.80 -9.17 4.52
CA ALA A 65 -7.38 -10.54 4.83
C ALA A 65 -8.55 -11.52 4.81
N GLU A 66 -9.73 -11.13 5.31
CA GLU A 66 -10.95 -11.94 5.23
C GLU A 66 -11.39 -12.16 3.77
N ARG A 67 -11.38 -11.10 2.95
CA ARG A 67 -11.61 -11.21 1.51
C ARG A 67 -10.65 -12.21 0.86
N ASP A 68 -9.36 -12.11 1.18
CA ASP A 68 -8.34 -12.99 0.59
C ASP A 68 -8.53 -14.44 1.06
N ALA A 69 -8.96 -14.67 2.30
CA ALA A 69 -9.33 -15.99 2.81
C ALA A 69 -10.55 -16.58 2.07
N LEU A 70 -11.60 -15.80 1.83
CA LEU A 70 -12.79 -16.24 1.10
C LEU A 70 -12.49 -16.50 -0.39
N LEU A 71 -11.62 -15.69 -1.01
CA LEU A 71 -11.13 -15.93 -2.36
C LEU A 71 -10.27 -17.21 -2.42
N SER A 72 -9.43 -17.47 -1.42
CA SER A 72 -8.67 -18.71 -1.37
C SER A 72 -9.56 -19.94 -1.16
N ALA A 73 -10.57 -19.84 -0.28
CA ALA A 73 -11.52 -20.92 -0.01
C ALA A 73 -12.36 -21.29 -1.24
N SER A 74 -12.62 -20.32 -2.13
CA SER A 74 -13.35 -20.53 -3.38
C SER A 74 -12.45 -20.78 -4.59
N ASP A 75 -11.13 -20.89 -4.43
CA ASP A 75 -10.19 -20.97 -5.55
C ASP A 75 -10.31 -22.29 -6.35
N TRP A 76 -10.67 -23.38 -5.68
CA TRP A 76 -10.90 -24.69 -6.32
C TRP A 76 -11.99 -24.66 -7.40
N THR A 77 -12.91 -23.69 -7.33
CA THR A 77 -14.02 -23.52 -8.29
C THR A 77 -13.57 -22.92 -9.63
N GLN A 78 -12.36 -22.36 -9.68
CA GLN A 78 -11.82 -21.67 -10.86
C GLN A 78 -11.03 -22.62 -11.77
N VAL A 79 -10.78 -23.85 -11.32
CA VAL A 79 -10.04 -24.87 -12.09
C VAL A 79 -10.97 -25.49 -13.13
N ALA A 80 -10.49 -25.69 -14.36
CA ALA A 80 -11.29 -26.21 -15.47
C ALA A 80 -11.82 -27.64 -15.22
N ASP A 81 -11.12 -28.44 -14.41
CA ASP A 81 -11.51 -29.80 -14.03
C ASP A 81 -12.45 -29.85 -12.81
N ALA A 82 -12.90 -28.70 -12.30
CA ALA A 82 -13.83 -28.67 -11.18
C ALA A 82 -15.17 -29.35 -11.55
N PRO A 83 -15.75 -30.20 -10.68
CA PRO A 83 -17.00 -30.90 -10.95
C PRO A 83 -18.22 -29.96 -10.76
N LEU A 84 -18.22 -28.82 -11.45
CA LEU A 84 -19.25 -27.80 -11.36
C LEU A 84 -20.05 -27.71 -12.66
N THR A 85 -21.35 -27.50 -12.52
CA THR A 85 -22.22 -27.16 -13.65
C THR A 85 -21.94 -25.73 -14.15
N PRO A 86 -22.27 -25.42 -15.42
CA PRO A 86 -22.14 -24.05 -15.94
C PRO A 86 -22.83 -22.99 -15.08
N GLU A 87 -23.98 -23.33 -14.49
CA GLU A 87 -24.74 -22.46 -13.59
C GLU A 87 -23.97 -22.19 -12.29
N GLN A 88 -23.34 -23.22 -11.71
CA GLN A 88 -22.50 -23.07 -10.52
C GLN A 88 -21.24 -22.25 -10.82
N ILE A 89 -20.60 -22.45 -11.98
CA ILE A 89 -19.44 -21.65 -12.39
C ILE A 89 -19.83 -20.17 -12.47
N ALA A 90 -20.98 -19.85 -13.06
CA ALA A 90 -21.49 -18.49 -13.12
C ALA A 90 -21.77 -17.91 -11.72
N ALA A 91 -22.39 -18.68 -10.83
CA ALA A 91 -22.65 -18.27 -9.44
C ALA A 91 -21.36 -17.98 -8.68
N TRP A 92 -20.35 -18.85 -8.79
CA TRP A 92 -19.03 -18.65 -8.17
C TRP A 92 -18.28 -17.45 -8.76
N ALA A 93 -18.43 -17.18 -10.07
CA ALA A 93 -17.85 -16.00 -10.70
C ALA A 93 -18.48 -14.71 -10.13
N THR A 94 -19.81 -14.66 -9.99
CA THR A 94 -20.50 -13.52 -9.37
C THR A 94 -20.10 -13.34 -7.91
N TYR A 95 -20.07 -14.42 -7.13
CA TYR A 95 -19.64 -14.40 -5.73
C TYR A 95 -18.22 -13.84 -5.58
N ARG A 96 -17.26 -14.32 -6.37
CA ARG A 96 -15.86 -13.84 -6.32
C ARG A 96 -15.70 -12.39 -6.79
N GLN A 97 -16.54 -11.94 -7.73
CA GLN A 97 -16.56 -10.53 -8.10
C GLN A 97 -17.05 -9.67 -6.93
N ALA A 98 -18.16 -10.06 -6.31
CA ALA A 98 -18.70 -9.35 -5.14
C ALA A 98 -17.69 -9.27 -3.99
N LEU A 99 -16.88 -10.32 -3.76
CA LEU A 99 -15.76 -10.27 -2.80
C LEU A 99 -14.69 -9.23 -3.17
N ARG A 100 -14.35 -9.10 -4.45
CA ARG A 100 -13.35 -8.10 -4.91
C ARG A 100 -13.86 -6.68 -4.78
N ASP A 101 -15.17 -6.48 -4.91
CA ASP A 101 -15.84 -5.19 -4.81
C ASP A 101 -16.02 -4.74 -3.34
N VAL A 102 -15.71 -5.58 -2.35
CA VAL A 102 -15.80 -5.27 -0.91
C VAL A 102 -15.13 -3.95 -0.50
N PRO A 103 -13.88 -3.64 -0.92
CA PRO A 103 -13.23 -2.38 -0.57
C PRO A 103 -13.88 -1.14 -1.18
N GLU A 104 -14.77 -1.31 -2.18
CA GLU A 104 -15.51 -0.23 -2.83
C GLU A 104 -16.87 0.03 -2.16
N GLN A 105 -17.27 -0.81 -1.20
CA GLN A 105 -18.53 -0.64 -0.47
C GLN A 105 -18.53 0.62 0.39
N ALA A 106 -19.67 1.32 0.41
CA ALA A 106 -19.91 2.43 1.32
C ALA A 106 -20.00 1.90 2.75
N GLY A 107 -18.93 2.08 3.53
CA GLY A 107 -18.81 1.54 4.88
C GLY A 107 -17.46 0.88 5.16
N PHE A 108 -16.68 0.56 4.13
CA PHE A 108 -15.33 0.02 4.31
C PHE A 108 -14.45 1.00 5.12
N PRO A 109 -13.69 0.52 6.13
CA PRO A 109 -13.58 -0.85 6.63
C PRO A 109 -14.48 -1.19 7.84
N ALA A 110 -15.36 -0.27 8.26
CA ALA A 110 -16.11 -0.36 9.51
C ALA A 110 -17.42 -1.16 9.39
N ASP A 111 -18.09 -1.12 8.24
CA ASP A 111 -19.35 -1.80 7.96
C ASP A 111 -19.27 -2.40 6.55
N VAL A 112 -19.20 -3.73 6.47
CA VAL A 112 -18.96 -4.48 5.24
C VAL A 112 -20.00 -5.58 5.13
N THR A 113 -20.67 -5.66 3.99
CA THR A 113 -21.60 -6.74 3.68
C THR A 113 -20.90 -7.80 2.85
N TRP A 114 -20.80 -9.01 3.40
CA TRP A 114 -20.22 -10.16 2.72
C TRP A 114 -21.28 -10.93 1.91
N PRO A 115 -20.99 -11.32 0.66
CA PRO A 115 -21.88 -12.16 -0.11
C PRO A 115 -21.95 -13.58 0.49
N GLU A 116 -23.08 -14.27 0.33
CA GLU A 116 -23.22 -15.67 0.71
C GLU A 116 -22.65 -16.58 -0.40
N ALA A 117 -21.96 -17.64 0.01
CA ALA A 117 -21.42 -18.63 -0.92
C ALA A 117 -22.56 -19.49 -1.53
N PRO A 118 -22.51 -19.78 -2.84
CA PRO A 118 -23.51 -20.60 -3.53
C PRO A 118 -23.38 -22.11 -3.27
#